data_AF-A0A377TY42-F1
#
_entry.id   AF-A0A377TY42-F1
#
_cell.length_a   1.000
_cell.length_b   1.000
_cell.length_c   1.000
_cell.angle_alpha   90.00
_cell.angle_beta   90.00
_cell.angle_gamma   90.00
#
_symmetry.space_group_name_H-M   'P 1'
#
loop_
_entity.id
_entity.type
_entity.pdbx_description
1 polymer ?
#
loop_
_entity_poly.entity_id
_entity_poly.type
_entity_poly.pdbx_seq_one_letter_code
_entity_poly.pdbx_strand_id
1 'polypeptide(L)'
;MNRFIIADASKCIGCRTCEVACVVSHQEHQDCASLTPHTFQPRIHVIKGVNVSTATACRQCEDAPCANVCRTAPSAAIKALSM
;
A
#
# COMPACT_ATOMS: atom_id res chain seq x y z
N MET A 1 -10.93 -16.82 -7.65
CA MET A 1 -10.57 -15.77 -8.62
C MET A 1 -9.51 -14.87 -7.98
N ASN A 2 -8.33 -14.72 -8.58
CA ASN A 2 -7.30 -13.82 -8.04
C ASN A 2 -7.73 -12.35 -8.22
N ARG A 3 -7.44 -11.51 -7.22
CA ARG A 3 -7.71 -10.06 -7.25
C ARG A 3 -6.41 -9.34 -7.59
N PHE A 4 -6.47 -8.41 -8.53
CA PHE A 4 -5.32 -7.61 -8.95
C PHE A 4 -5.63 -6.13 -8.81
N ILE A 5 -4.59 -5.36 -8.51
CA ILE A 5 -4.61 -3.89 -8.46
C ILE A 5 -3.59 -3.41 -9.48
N ILE A 6 -3.98 -2.45 -10.32
CA ILE A 6 -3.12 -1.85 -11.34
C ILE A 6 -3.07 -0.34 -11.10
N ALA A 7 -1.86 0.20 -10.94
CA ALA A 7 -1.62 1.64 -10.93
C ALA A 7 -1.26 2.09 -12.36
N ASP A 8 -2.15 2.86 -12.98
CA ASP A 8 -1.94 3.44 -14.31
C ASP A 8 -1.10 4.73 -14.21
N ALA A 9 0.19 4.62 -14.50
CA ALA A 9 1.13 5.73 -14.39
C ALA A 9 0.81 6.90 -15.33
N SER A 10 0.11 6.66 -16.45
CA SER A 10 -0.25 7.75 -17.37
C SER A 10 -1.36 8.66 -16.82
N LYS A 11 -2.08 8.21 -15.79
CA LYS A 11 -3.15 8.97 -15.12
C LYS A 11 -2.75 9.49 -13.75
N CYS A 12 -1.62 9.03 -13.22
CA CYS A 12 -1.17 9.44 -11.90
C CYS A 12 -0.52 10.83 -11.97
N ILE A 13 -1.13 11.81 -11.29
CA ILE A 13 -0.61 13.18 -11.19
C ILE A 13 0.26 13.42 -9.93
N GLY A 14 0.47 12.38 -9.13
CA GLY A 14 1.26 12.45 -7.89
C GLY A 14 0.60 13.26 -6.76
N CYS A 15 -0.73 13.25 -6.66
CA CYS A 15 -1.49 14.01 -5.65
C CYS A 15 -1.43 13.44 -4.22
N ARG A 16 -0.90 12.21 -4.04
CA ARG A 16 -0.76 11.54 -2.74
C ARG A 16 -2.06 11.21 -1.99
N THR A 17 -3.24 11.48 -2.57
CA THR A 17 -4.53 11.12 -1.96
C THR A 17 -4.65 9.63 -1.66
N CYS A 18 -4.07 8.76 -2.49
CA CYS A 18 -4.04 7.32 -2.23
C CYS A 18 -3.22 6.92 -0.99
N GLU A 19 -2.19 7.70 -0.62
CA GLU A 19 -1.43 7.48 0.60
C GLU A 19 -2.29 7.80 1.83
N VAL A 20 -2.95 8.96 1.82
CA VAL A 20 -3.87 9.39 2.88
C VAL A 20 -5.00 8.39 3.05
N ALA A 21 -5.67 8.01 1.96
CA ALA A 21 -6.77 7.04 1.98
C ALA A 21 -6.32 5.69 2.56
N CYS A 22 -5.10 5.24 2.22
CA CYS A 22 -4.55 4.01 2.77
C CYS A 22 -4.39 4.08 4.29
N VAL A 23 -3.77 5.15 4.83
CA VAL A 23 -3.60 5.28 6.28
C VAL A 23 -4.95 5.34 6.98
N VAL A 24 -5.84 6.21 6.52
CA VAL A 24 -7.17 6.42 7.11
C VAL A 24 -7.96 5.12 7.13
N SER A 25 -7.94 4.34 6.04
CA SER A 25 -8.66 3.05 5.98
C SER A 25 -8.18 2.02 7.02
N HIS A 26 -6.95 2.16 7.50
CA HIS A 26 -6.33 1.26 8.49
C HIS A 26 -6.27 1.85 9.91
N GLN A 27 -6.90 3.00 10.14
CA GLN A 27 -7.13 3.53 11.49
C GLN A 27 -8.48 3.03 12.02
N GLU A 28 -8.58 2.84 13.32
CA GLU A 28 -9.82 2.38 13.99
C GLU A 28 -11.01 3.29 13.70
N HIS A 29 -10.82 4.61 13.74
CA HIS A 29 -11.88 5.60 13.58
C HIS A 29 -12.00 6.16 12.17
N GLN A 30 -11.10 5.77 11.25
CA GLN A 30 -11.05 6.24 9.86
C GLN A 30 -11.22 7.76 9.69
N ASP A 31 -10.62 8.52 10.60
CA ASP A 31 -10.72 9.98 10.63
C ASP A 31 -9.43 10.64 10.16
N CYS A 32 -9.51 11.39 9.05
CA CYS A 32 -8.41 12.18 8.52
C CYS A 32 -7.84 13.20 9.52
N ALA A 33 -8.67 13.76 10.41
CA ALA A 33 -8.24 14.76 11.39
C ALA A 33 -7.36 14.17 12.50
N SER A 34 -7.42 12.84 12.70
CA SER A 34 -6.62 12.11 13.69
C SER A 34 -5.18 11.81 13.23
N LEU A 35 -4.82 12.14 11.98
CA LEU A 35 -3.52 11.84 11.42
C LEU A 35 -2.42 12.70 12.05
N THR A 36 -1.32 12.05 12.43
CA THR A 36 -0.10 12.68 12.89
C THR A 36 1.08 12.23 12.03
N PRO A 37 2.20 12.97 11.99
CA PRO A 37 3.39 12.53 11.27
C PRO A 37 3.89 11.13 11.69
N HIS A 38 3.71 10.75 12.96
CA HIS A 38 4.11 9.43 13.48
C HIS A 38 3.16 8.30 13.07
N THR A 39 1.87 8.62 12.87
CA THR A 39 0.84 7.65 12.46
C THR A 39 0.64 7.59 10.94
N PHE A 40 1.27 8.50 10.19
CA PHE A 40 1.24 8.51 8.73
C PHE A 40 2.22 7.47 8.14
N GLN A 41 1.80 6.20 8.15
CA GLN A 41 2.58 5.07 7.61
C GLN A 41 1.78 4.33 6.52
N PRO A 42 1.62 4.93 5.32
CA PRO A 42 0.84 4.35 4.25
C PRO A 42 1.51 3.09 3.70
N ARG A 43 0.70 2.10 3.27
CA ARG A 43 1.17 0.88 2.59
C ARG A 43 1.28 1.05 1.07
N ILE A 44 0.81 2.18 0.57
CA ILE A 44 0.90 2.63 -0.82
C ILE A 44 1.76 3.91 -0.82
N HIS A 45 2.78 3.96 -1.67
CA HIS A 45 3.67 5.11 -1.79
C HIS A 45 3.66 5.69 -3.19
N VAL A 46 3.50 7.01 -3.29
CA VAL A 46 3.61 7.74 -4.55
C VAL A 46 5.08 8.08 -4.80
N ILE A 47 5.60 7.55 -5.90
CA ILE A 47 6.87 7.97 -6.48
C ILE A 47 6.54 9.05 -7.51
N LYS A 48 7.00 10.28 -7.26
CA LYS A 48 6.84 11.42 -8.16
C LYS A 48 8.18 11.72 -8.83
N GLY A 49 8.31 11.30 -10.08
CA GLY A 49 9.42 11.69 -10.94
C GLY A 49 9.14 12.98 -11.70
N VAL A 50 10.10 13.40 -12.52
CA VAL A 50 9.98 14.61 -13.35
C VAL A 50 8.92 14.44 -14.45
N ASN A 51 8.92 13.29 -15.12
CA ASN A 51 8.04 13.02 -16.28
C ASN A 51 6.97 11.94 -16.01
N VAL A 52 7.15 11.15 -14.95
CA VAL A 52 6.25 10.05 -14.61
C VAL A 52 6.03 10.03 -13.11
N SER A 53 4.78 9.84 -12.71
CA SER A 53 4.41 9.56 -11.34
C SER A 53 3.67 8.23 -11.29
N THR A 54 3.81 7.48 -10.20
CA THR A 54 3.03 6.27 -10.01
C THR A 54 2.87 5.94 -8.53
N ALA A 55 1.78 5.25 -8.21
CA ALA A 55 1.56 4.67 -6.89
C ALA A 55 2.14 3.25 -6.86
N THR A 56 3.05 3.01 -5.92
CA THR A 56 3.70 1.73 -5.68
C THR A 56 3.13 1.12 -4.41
N ALA A 57 2.70 -0.13 -4.47
CA ALA A 57 2.18 -0.88 -3.34
C ALA A 57 2.77 -2.29 -3.33
N CYS A 58 2.56 -3.03 -2.24
CA CYS A 58 2.82 -4.47 -2.25
C CYS A 58 2.09 -5.12 -3.42
N ARG A 59 2.84 -5.86 -4.26
CA ARG A 59 2.29 -6.50 -5.46
C ARG A 59 1.48 -7.75 -5.16
N GLN A 60 1.53 -8.24 -3.92
CA GLN A 60 0.89 -9.49 -3.50
C GLN A 60 1.25 -10.62 -4.48
N CYS A 61 2.56 -10.76 -4.76
CA CYS A 61 3.09 -11.72 -5.72
C CYS A 61 2.60 -13.14 -5.40
N GLU A 62 2.32 -13.93 -6.44
CA GLU A 62 1.91 -15.32 -6.29
C GLU A 62 3.02 -16.17 -5.65
N ASP A 63 4.25 -16.02 -6.15
CA ASP A 63 5.47 -16.52 -5.51
C ASP A 63 6.20 -15.32 -4.86
N ALA A 64 5.85 -15.05 -3.61
CA ALA A 64 6.38 -13.91 -2.87
C ALA A 64 7.71 -14.26 -2.18
N PRO A 65 8.87 -13.79 -2.68
CA PRO A 65 10.17 -14.11 -2.05
C PRO A 65 10.27 -13.59 -0.63
N CYS A 66 9.59 -12.48 -0.31
CA CYS A 66 9.51 -11.94 1.04
C CYS A 66 8.80 -12.89 2.02
N ALA A 67 7.82 -13.66 1.55
CA ALA A 67 7.17 -14.70 2.35
C ALA A 67 8.11 -15.91 2.54
N ASN A 68 8.83 -16.29 1.48
CA ASN A 68 9.70 -17.47 1.46
C ASN A 68 10.86 -17.37 2.47
N VAL A 69 11.31 -16.16 2.82
CA VAL A 69 12.40 -15.93 3.78
C VAL A 69 11.94 -15.66 5.22
N CYS A 70 10.63 -15.56 5.46
CA CYS A 70 10.11 -15.17 6.78
C CYS A 70 10.27 -16.31 7.80
N ARG A 71 11.02 -16.06 8.88
CA ARG A 71 11.36 -17.08 9.89
C ARG A 71 10.24 -17.39 10.90
N THR A 72 9.23 -16.52 11.04
CA THR A 72 8.22 -16.58 12.11
C THR A 72 6.81 -16.93 11.63
N ALA A 73 6.71 -17.84 10.66
CA ALA A 73 5.50 -18.50 10.13
C ALA A 73 4.90 -17.95 8.81
N PRO A 74 4.29 -18.84 7.99
CA PRO A 74 4.38 -18.83 6.53
C PRO A 74 3.08 -18.45 5.81
N SER A 75 3.21 -18.10 4.52
CA SER A 75 2.24 -18.10 3.39
C SER A 75 0.80 -17.54 3.53
N ALA A 76 0.24 -17.35 4.72
CA ALA A 76 -1.12 -16.84 4.94
C ALA A 76 -1.17 -15.46 5.64
N ALA A 77 -0.18 -15.14 6.49
CA ALA A 77 -0.26 -13.94 7.34
C ALA A 77 -0.03 -12.61 6.58
N ILE A 78 0.76 -12.60 5.50
CA ILE A 78 0.95 -11.37 4.70
C ILE A 78 -0.34 -10.96 3.99
N LYS A 79 -1.20 -11.94 3.67
CA LYS A 79 -2.51 -11.70 3.04
C LYS A 79 -3.59 -11.30 4.05
N ALA A 80 -3.46 -11.73 5.31
CA ALA A 80 -4.48 -11.53 6.36
C ALA A 80 -4.33 -10.23 7.17
N LEU A 81 -3.15 -9.62 7.25
CA LEU A 81 -2.93 -8.39 8.04
C LEU A 81 -3.25 -7.09 7.28
N SER A 82 -3.90 -7.19 6.11
CA SER A 82 -4.24 -6.04 5.25
C SER A 82 -5.67 -6.01 4.73
N MET A 83 -6.56 -6.82 5.30
CA MET A 83 -8.02 -6.66 5.16
C MET A 83 -8.62 -6.31 6.52
#